data_AF-A0A9W9B085-F1
#
_entry.id   AF-A0A9W9B085-F1
#
_cell.length_a   1.000
_cell.length_b   1.000
_cell.length_c   1.000
_cell.angle_alpha   90.00
_cell.angle_beta   90.00
_cell.angle_gamma   90.00
#
_symmetry.space_group_name_H-M   'P 1'
#
loop_
_entity.id
_entity.type
_entity.pdbx_description
1 polymer ?
#
loop_
_entity_poly.entity_id
_entity_poly.type
_entity_poly.pdbx_seq_one_letter_code
_entity_poly.pdbx_strand_id
1 'polypeptide(L)'
;MRNKPRSRSAPPFSACTIGLDWELRGDGFEIEHLKMDPADIAEFSTIELFIDYHPRSMYWVDNDKVLKLFSYLVDVSVIVANMDLVRTRLPVPRVLRYGRSGNCSYILMERIPHNNLALDMFRLGIKSMPWQLTRTIDYIVRELAYLGLTHNDLVPRNVLVDNNGNISCIIDWDPCTPRHTGGEYARKIRNIRNNAMDVGEEAWYHIFLRYAYDRTGEEIMIECSRLHARLFLQWPLVQSKASQLVSTPIIDPRNQSFSRQKICPITPEPVYATFNSMRISDPATTKCNGP
;
A
#
# COMPACT_ATOMS: atom_id res chain seq x y z
N MET A 1 22.23 -6.30 -18.63
CA MET A 1 21.25 -5.84 -17.62
C MET A 1 19.90 -6.47 -17.95
N ARG A 2 19.19 -7.05 -16.98
CA ARG A 2 17.84 -7.61 -17.21
C ARG A 2 16.82 -6.46 -17.10
N ASN A 3 16.15 -6.15 -18.20
CA ASN A 3 15.05 -5.20 -18.22
C ASN A 3 13.93 -5.68 -17.28
N LYS A 4 13.71 -4.96 -16.17
CA LYS A 4 12.52 -5.21 -15.35
C LYS A 4 11.28 -4.90 -16.20
N PRO A 5 10.28 -5.80 -16.27
CA PRO A 5 9.07 -5.54 -17.02
C PRO A 5 8.36 -4.31 -16.44
N ARG A 6 7.94 -3.43 -17.35
CA ARG A 6 7.22 -2.19 -17.07
C ARG A 6 5.89 -2.47 -16.36
N SER A 7 5.51 -1.63 -15.39
CA SER A 7 4.14 -1.66 -14.82
C SER A 7 3.11 -1.39 -15.92
N ARG A 8 2.04 -2.19 -15.94
CA ARG A 8 1.00 -2.16 -16.97
C ARG A 8 0.15 -0.87 -16.93
N SER A 9 0.23 -0.08 -15.86
CA SER A 9 -0.50 1.18 -15.68
C SER A 9 0.34 2.44 -15.96
N ALA A 10 1.58 2.28 -16.42
CA ALA A 10 2.41 3.42 -16.82
C ALA A 10 1.97 3.91 -18.21
N PRO A 11 1.34 5.11 -18.36
CA PRO A 11 1.01 5.66 -19.67
C PRO A 11 2.29 5.75 -20.51
N PRO A 12 2.19 5.63 -21.85
CA PRO A 12 3.35 5.85 -22.72
C PRO A 12 4.03 7.15 -22.28
N PHE A 13 5.34 7.09 -22.10
CA PHE A 13 6.10 8.30 -21.75
C PHE A 13 5.74 9.37 -22.78
N SER A 14 5.49 10.61 -22.35
CA SER A 14 5.48 11.68 -23.33
C SER A 14 6.89 11.75 -23.93
N ALA A 15 7.02 12.14 -25.20
CA ALA A 15 8.35 12.28 -25.82
C ALA A 15 9.27 13.21 -24.98
N CYS A 16 8.69 14.13 -24.21
CA CYS A 16 9.37 14.98 -23.23
C CYS A 16 9.87 14.23 -21.98
N THR A 17 9.32 13.06 -21.62
CA THR A 17 9.84 12.21 -20.51
C THR A 17 10.95 11.26 -20.94
N ILE A 18 11.08 10.98 -22.25
CA ILE A 18 12.08 10.05 -22.79
C ILE A 18 13.42 10.77 -23.04
N GLY A 19 13.39 12.09 -23.26
CA GLY A 19 14.50 12.83 -23.85
C GLY A 19 15.59 13.36 -22.91
N LEU A 20 15.42 13.33 -21.58
CA LEU A 20 16.40 13.99 -20.69
C LEU A 20 17.11 13.09 -19.67
N ASP A 21 16.50 12.04 -19.11
CA ASP A 21 17.13 11.32 -17.98
C ASP A 21 17.09 9.79 -18.07
N TRP A 22 17.27 9.25 -19.28
CA TRP A 22 17.58 7.83 -19.43
C TRP A 22 18.95 7.47 -18.83
N GLU A 23 19.91 8.39 -18.87
CA GLU A 23 21.30 8.18 -18.44
C GLU A 23 21.53 8.42 -16.93
N LEU A 24 20.58 8.98 -16.19
CA LEU A 24 20.66 9.15 -14.71
C LEU A 24 20.38 7.85 -13.91
N ARG A 25 20.18 6.71 -14.58
CA ARG A 25 19.79 5.44 -13.96
C ARG A 25 20.96 4.52 -13.57
N GLY A 26 22.20 5.00 -13.69
CA GLY A 26 23.39 4.29 -13.25
C GLY A 26 23.77 4.63 -11.81
N ASP A 27 23.61 3.66 -10.90
CA ASP A 27 24.41 3.36 -9.70
C ASP A 27 25.02 4.49 -8.81
N GLY A 28 24.59 5.75 -8.90
CA GLY A 28 25.24 6.83 -8.16
C GLY A 28 24.55 8.20 -8.12
N PHE A 29 23.27 8.33 -8.46
CA PHE A 29 22.61 9.65 -8.45
C PHE A 29 21.98 9.99 -7.11
N GLU A 30 22.32 11.20 -6.65
CA GLU A 30 21.71 11.91 -5.52
C GLU A 30 20.19 11.82 -5.61
N ILE A 31 19.60 11.46 -4.48
CA ILE A 31 18.19 11.15 -4.34
C ILE A 31 17.37 12.39 -4.67
N GLU A 32 16.67 12.39 -5.81
CA GLU A 32 15.64 13.40 -6.03
C GLU A 32 14.54 13.24 -4.96
N HIS A 33 14.35 14.29 -4.18
CA HIS A 33 13.19 14.39 -3.29
C HIS A 33 11.91 14.27 -4.13
N LEU A 34 10.98 13.43 -3.69
CA LEU A 34 9.68 13.26 -4.33
C LEU A 34 8.86 14.54 -4.15
N LYS A 35 8.32 15.07 -5.26
CA LYS A 35 7.57 16.31 -5.29
C LYS A 35 6.33 16.15 -6.18
N MET A 36 5.19 16.54 -5.63
CA MET A 36 3.97 16.77 -6.40
C MET A 36 4.03 18.15 -7.06
N ASP A 37 3.24 18.34 -8.12
CA ASP A 37 3.06 19.64 -8.74
C ASP A 37 2.41 20.62 -7.74
N PRO A 38 2.91 21.87 -7.63
CA PRO A 38 2.35 22.85 -6.69
C PRO A 38 0.85 23.07 -6.83
N ALA A 39 0.30 22.95 -8.05
CA ALA A 39 -1.13 23.09 -8.30
C ALA A 39 -1.96 21.99 -7.61
N ASP A 40 -1.44 20.77 -7.53
CA ASP A 40 -2.15 19.63 -6.93
C ASP A 40 -2.14 19.65 -5.40
N ILE A 41 -1.25 20.44 -4.80
CA ILE A 41 -1.15 20.64 -3.35
C ILE A 41 -1.76 21.97 -2.89
N ALA A 42 -2.01 22.91 -3.81
CA ALA A 42 -2.53 24.23 -3.51
C ALA A 42 -3.95 24.22 -2.92
N GLU A 43 -4.70 23.12 -3.06
CA GLU A 43 -6.02 22.96 -2.46
C GLU A 43 -5.97 22.66 -0.95
N PHE A 44 -4.83 22.20 -0.43
CA PHE A 44 -4.71 21.83 0.99
C PHE A 44 -4.29 23.03 1.83
N SER A 45 -4.91 23.15 3.01
CA SER A 45 -4.61 24.26 3.93
C SER A 45 -3.34 24.01 4.72
N THR A 46 -3.07 22.75 5.08
CA THR A 46 -1.86 22.36 5.81
C THR A 46 -1.25 21.09 5.24
N ILE A 47 0.09 21.08 5.13
CA ILE A 47 0.88 19.93 4.69
C ILE A 47 2.12 19.86 5.58
N GLU A 48 2.27 18.78 6.33
CA GLU A 48 3.39 18.58 7.25
C GLU A 48 4.07 17.24 6.98
N LEU A 49 5.38 17.28 6.67
CA LEU A 49 6.20 16.09 6.49
C LEU A 49 6.39 15.37 7.82
N PHE A 50 6.07 14.08 7.90
CA PHE A 50 6.33 13.29 9.11
C PHE A 50 7.22 12.06 8.87
N ILE A 51 7.32 11.59 7.63
CA ILE A 51 8.28 10.54 7.24
C ILE A 51 8.93 10.94 5.91
N ASP A 52 10.26 10.95 5.87
CA ASP A 52 11.04 11.14 4.65
C ASP A 52 12.08 10.01 4.52
N TYR A 53 11.71 8.93 3.83
CA TYR A 53 12.57 7.77 3.62
C TYR A 53 12.52 7.32 2.16
N HIS A 54 13.56 7.61 1.38
CA HIS A 54 13.61 7.13 0.00
C HIS A 54 13.36 5.60 -0.09
N PRO A 55 12.46 5.12 -0.97
CA PRO A 55 11.78 5.82 -2.07
C PRO A 55 10.35 6.33 -1.75
N ARG A 56 10.08 6.76 -0.52
CA ARG A 56 8.76 7.18 -0.03
C ARG A 56 8.82 8.39 0.92
N SER A 57 7.91 9.34 0.74
CA SER A 57 7.71 10.43 1.69
C SER A 57 6.24 10.46 2.12
N MET A 58 5.95 10.81 3.37
CA MET A 58 4.58 10.85 3.88
C MET A 58 4.31 12.15 4.64
N TYR A 59 3.13 12.70 4.39
CA TYR A 59 2.69 14.00 4.89
C TYR A 59 1.35 13.89 5.59
N TRP A 60 1.19 14.61 6.70
CA TRP A 60 -0.12 14.92 7.26
C TRP A 60 -0.72 16.06 6.42
N VAL A 61 -1.98 15.91 6.05
CA VAL A 61 -2.70 16.89 5.22
C VAL A 61 -4.01 17.26 5.91
N ASP A 62 -4.27 18.55 6.09
CA ASP A 62 -5.46 19.13 6.75
C ASP A 62 -5.84 18.48 8.11
N ASN A 63 -4.87 17.91 8.81
CA ASN A 63 -5.00 17.12 10.04
C ASN A 63 -5.76 15.78 9.95
N ASP A 64 -6.56 15.55 8.91
CA ASP A 64 -7.44 14.38 8.75
C ASP A 64 -7.08 13.46 7.58
N LYS A 65 -6.00 13.77 6.84
CA LYS A 65 -5.52 12.98 5.70
C LYS A 65 -4.05 12.60 5.83
N VAL A 66 -3.70 11.56 5.11
CA VAL A 66 -2.32 11.12 4.88
C VAL A 66 -2.05 11.13 3.38
N LEU A 67 -1.01 11.83 2.98
CA LEU A 67 -0.49 11.81 1.62
C LEU A 67 0.80 10.99 1.60
N LYS A 68 0.79 9.88 0.86
CA LYS A 68 1.98 9.08 0.57
C LYS A 68 2.48 9.40 -0.83
N LEU A 69 3.76 9.75 -0.95
CA LEU A 69 4.46 9.89 -2.22
C LEU A 69 5.38 8.69 -2.43
N PHE A 70 5.41 8.18 -3.64
CA PHE A 70 6.23 7.07 -4.08
C PHE A 70 7.02 7.46 -5.33
N SER A 71 8.12 6.76 -5.58
CA SER A 71 8.74 6.76 -6.91
C SER A 71 7.69 6.55 -8.00
N TYR A 72 7.83 7.25 -9.14
CA TYR A 72 6.94 7.09 -10.30
C TYR A 72 6.87 5.66 -10.86
N LEU A 73 7.82 4.80 -10.49
CA LEU A 73 7.88 3.38 -10.85
C LEU A 73 6.89 2.51 -10.07
N VAL A 74 6.35 3.01 -8.95
CA VAL A 74 5.38 2.28 -8.13
C VAL A 74 4.00 2.36 -8.78
N ASP A 75 3.36 1.20 -8.90
CA ASP A 75 2.01 1.07 -9.46
C ASP A 75 0.95 1.28 -8.37
N VAL A 76 0.68 2.54 -8.04
CA VAL A 76 -0.30 2.90 -7.01
C VAL A 76 -1.72 2.41 -7.32
N SER A 77 -2.06 2.16 -8.60
CA SER A 77 -3.37 1.63 -8.97
C SER A 77 -3.57 0.19 -8.47
N VAL A 78 -2.50 -0.63 -8.50
CA VAL A 78 -2.53 -1.99 -7.96
C VAL A 78 -2.65 -1.97 -6.44
N ILE A 79 -1.92 -1.07 -5.77
CA ILE A 79 -2.01 -0.91 -4.31
C ILE A 79 -3.44 -0.52 -3.91
N VAL A 80 -4.03 0.48 -4.57
CA VAL A 80 -5.39 0.93 -4.27
C VAL A 80 -6.42 -0.15 -4.57
N ALA A 81 -6.30 -0.87 -5.69
CA ALA A 81 -7.21 -1.99 -6.00
C ALA A 81 -7.17 -3.09 -4.92
N ASN A 82 -5.99 -3.40 -4.38
CA ASN A 82 -5.87 -4.33 -3.26
C ASN A 82 -6.51 -3.76 -1.98
N MET A 83 -6.27 -2.48 -1.67
CA MET A 83 -6.90 -1.81 -0.52
C MET A 83 -8.42 -1.84 -0.62
N ASP A 84 -8.99 -1.52 -1.78
CA ASP A 84 -10.44 -1.53 -2.02
C ASP A 84 -11.02 -2.94 -1.87
N LEU A 85 -10.35 -3.96 -2.41
CA LEU A 85 -10.76 -5.35 -2.25
C LEU A 85 -10.76 -5.77 -0.77
N VAL A 86 -9.71 -5.43 -0.03
CA VAL A 86 -9.57 -5.81 1.39
C VAL A 86 -10.56 -5.06 2.28
N ARG A 87 -10.85 -3.79 1.96
CA ARG A 87 -11.82 -2.96 2.69
C ARG A 87 -13.23 -3.56 2.73
N THR A 88 -13.55 -4.49 1.83
CA THR A 88 -14.82 -5.25 1.87
C THR A 88 -14.96 -6.16 3.09
N ARG A 89 -13.85 -6.49 3.77
CA ARG A 89 -13.84 -7.45 4.90
C ARG A 89 -13.08 -6.96 6.12
N LEU A 90 -12.10 -6.07 5.94
CA LEU A 90 -11.17 -5.66 6.99
C LEU A 90 -11.12 -4.13 7.10
N PRO A 91 -10.75 -3.60 8.27
CA PRO A 91 -10.61 -2.16 8.44
C PRO A 91 -9.34 -1.65 7.75
N VAL A 92 -9.54 -0.86 6.70
CA VAL A 92 -8.49 -0.30 5.82
C VAL A 92 -8.78 1.19 5.62
N PRO A 93 -7.78 2.09 5.61
CA PRO A 93 -8.02 3.51 5.35
C PRO A 93 -8.65 3.71 3.97
N ARG A 94 -9.65 4.59 3.89
CA ARG A 94 -10.27 4.97 2.63
C ARG A 94 -9.30 5.77 1.79
N VAL A 95 -9.07 5.31 0.57
CA VAL A 95 -8.36 6.09 -0.44
C VAL A 95 -9.30 7.19 -0.95
N LEU A 96 -8.84 8.43 -0.90
CA LEU A 96 -9.59 9.62 -1.34
C LEU A 96 -9.22 9.99 -2.77
N ARG A 97 -7.92 9.94 -3.09
CA ARG A 97 -7.38 10.21 -4.42
C ARG A 97 -6.06 9.48 -4.59
N TYR A 98 -5.74 9.07 -5.81
CA TYR A 98 -4.44 8.50 -6.15
C TYR A 98 -4.11 8.80 -7.60
N GLY A 99 -2.83 8.79 -7.95
CA GLY A 99 -2.42 9.06 -9.32
C GLY A 99 -0.93 9.38 -9.43
N ARG A 100 -0.62 10.27 -10.38
CA ARG A 100 0.72 10.80 -10.61
C ARG A 100 0.65 12.33 -10.60
N SER A 101 1.70 12.97 -10.11
CA SER A 101 1.86 14.42 -10.01
C SER A 101 3.34 14.75 -9.85
N GLY A 102 3.83 15.76 -10.56
CA GLY A 102 5.26 16.09 -10.58
C GLY A 102 6.14 14.88 -10.96
N ASN A 103 7.14 14.56 -10.14
CA ASN A 103 8.05 13.44 -10.36
C ASN A 103 7.65 12.15 -9.58
N CYS A 104 6.44 12.09 -9.03
CA CYS A 104 6.04 11.01 -8.14
C CYS A 104 4.68 10.38 -8.50
N SER A 105 4.43 9.21 -7.91
CA SER A 105 3.08 8.67 -7.79
C SER A 105 2.61 8.86 -6.36
N TYR A 106 1.29 8.98 -6.15
CA TYR A 106 0.77 9.32 -4.83
C TYR A 106 -0.51 8.56 -4.48
N ILE A 107 -0.75 8.43 -3.17
CA ILE A 107 -2.02 8.02 -2.59
C ILE A 107 -2.35 8.99 -1.47
N LEU A 108 -3.50 9.65 -1.57
CA LEU A 108 -4.14 10.44 -0.54
C LEU A 108 -5.25 9.61 0.11
N MET A 109 -5.21 9.45 1.41
CA MET A 109 -6.15 8.62 2.17
C MET A 109 -6.58 9.28 3.47
N GLU A 110 -7.66 8.79 4.08
CA GLU A 110 -8.08 9.25 5.41
C GLU A 110 -7.01 8.90 6.47
N ARG A 111 -6.82 9.82 7.42
CA ARG A 111 -6.01 9.58 8.61
C ARG A 111 -6.88 8.91 9.66
N ILE A 112 -6.38 7.81 10.22
CA ILE A 112 -7.00 7.16 11.37
C ILE A 112 -6.33 7.72 12.64
N PRO A 113 -7.07 8.38 13.55
CA PRO A 113 -6.49 9.11 14.69
C PRO A 113 -6.20 8.18 15.88
N HIS A 114 -5.51 7.06 15.63
CA HIS A 114 -5.18 6.05 16.62
C HIS A 114 -3.69 5.73 16.61
N ASN A 115 -3.16 5.30 17.75
CA ASN A 115 -1.77 4.88 17.86
C ASN A 115 -1.58 3.52 17.19
N ASN A 116 -0.35 3.27 16.73
CA ASN A 116 0.02 1.91 16.36
C ASN A 116 0.25 1.05 17.60
N LEU A 117 -0.03 -0.24 17.46
CA LEU A 117 0.02 -1.23 18.52
C LEU A 117 1.44 -1.36 19.11
N ALA A 118 2.49 -1.23 18.29
CA ALA A 118 3.87 -1.27 18.79
C ALA A 118 4.14 -0.15 19.82
N LEU A 119 3.68 1.07 19.53
CA LEU A 119 3.84 2.23 20.42
C LEU A 119 3.05 2.05 21.71
N ASP A 120 1.81 1.57 21.64
CA ASP A 120 0.99 1.35 22.83
C ASP A 120 1.54 0.21 23.70
N MET A 121 2.01 -0.89 23.09
CA MET A 121 2.69 -1.96 23.82
C MET A 121 3.95 -1.46 24.52
N PHE A 122 4.76 -0.63 23.85
CA PHE A 122 5.95 -0.02 24.45
C PHE A 122 5.58 0.87 25.65
N ARG A 123 4.61 1.77 25.49
CA ARG A 123 4.16 2.70 26.54
C ARG A 123 3.59 1.98 27.77
N LEU A 124 2.84 0.90 27.54
CA LEU A 124 2.21 0.11 28.61
C LEU A 124 3.15 -0.95 29.21
N GLY A 125 4.37 -1.10 28.70
CA GLY A 125 5.30 -2.14 29.14
C GLY A 125 4.84 -3.57 28.84
N ILE A 126 3.96 -3.73 27.85
CA ILE A 126 3.43 -5.03 27.42
C ILE A 126 4.49 -5.73 26.59
N LYS A 127 5.00 -6.86 27.10
CA LYS A 127 6.06 -7.65 26.46
C LYS A 127 5.54 -8.77 25.55
N SER A 128 4.25 -9.09 25.63
CA SER A 128 3.63 -10.19 24.88
C SER A 128 2.27 -9.76 24.35
N MET A 129 1.89 -10.31 23.19
CA MET A 129 0.63 -9.97 22.55
C MET A 129 -0.57 -10.46 23.38
N PRO A 130 -1.55 -9.59 23.71
CA PRO A 130 -2.81 -10.01 24.32
C PRO A 130 -3.53 -11.07 23.47
N TRP A 131 -4.09 -12.10 24.11
CA TRP A 131 -4.71 -13.22 23.40
C TRP A 131 -5.88 -12.79 22.50
N GLN A 132 -6.63 -11.76 22.91
CA GLN A 132 -7.72 -11.19 22.11
C GLN A 132 -7.20 -10.63 20.79
N LEU A 133 -6.11 -9.86 20.83
CA LEU A 133 -5.47 -9.31 19.63
C LEU A 133 -4.93 -10.42 18.73
N THR A 134 -4.33 -11.46 19.31
CA THR A 134 -3.87 -12.64 18.55
C THR A 134 -5.01 -13.30 17.78
N ARG A 135 -6.21 -13.44 18.38
CA ARG A 135 -7.39 -13.97 17.69
C ARG A 135 -7.90 -13.05 16.57
N THR A 136 -7.92 -11.74 16.80
CA THR A 136 -8.31 -10.77 15.77
C THR A 136 -7.35 -10.82 14.59
N ILE A 137 -6.07 -11.08 14.84
CA ILE A 137 -5.08 -11.21 13.77
C ILE A 137 -5.22 -12.54 13.02
N ASP A 138 -5.54 -13.64 13.71
CA ASP A 138 -5.92 -14.90 13.04
C ASP A 138 -7.07 -14.66 12.06
N TYR A 139 -8.09 -13.93 12.50
CA TYR A 139 -9.20 -13.52 11.65
C TYR A 139 -8.72 -12.68 10.46
N ILE A 140 -7.90 -11.64 10.67
CA ILE A 140 -7.37 -10.79 9.59
C ILE A 140 -6.59 -11.60 8.55
N VAL A 141 -5.66 -12.46 8.99
CA VAL A 141 -4.83 -13.27 8.10
C VAL A 141 -5.71 -14.26 7.31
N ARG A 142 -6.72 -14.84 7.95
CA ARG A 142 -7.68 -15.72 7.28
C ARG A 142 -8.49 -14.99 6.19
N GLU A 143 -9.01 -13.79 6.48
CA GLU A 143 -9.76 -13.02 5.49
C GLU A 143 -8.86 -12.56 4.33
N LEU A 144 -7.61 -12.19 4.59
CA LEU A 144 -6.64 -11.92 3.53
C LEU A 144 -6.40 -13.15 2.65
N ALA A 145 -6.20 -14.31 3.29
CA ALA A 145 -6.01 -15.56 2.58
C ALA A 145 -7.23 -15.92 1.73
N TYR A 146 -8.44 -15.70 2.24
CA TYR A 146 -9.68 -15.88 1.49
C TYR A 146 -9.76 -14.98 0.24
N LEU A 147 -9.30 -13.73 0.36
CA LEU A 147 -9.22 -12.79 -0.76
C LEU A 147 -8.07 -13.09 -1.74
N GLY A 148 -7.26 -14.11 -1.47
CA GLY A 148 -6.10 -14.45 -2.28
C GLY A 148 -4.95 -13.45 -2.14
N LEU A 149 -4.88 -12.72 -1.02
CA LEU A 149 -3.88 -11.69 -0.74
C LEU A 149 -3.00 -12.03 0.46
N THR A 150 -1.87 -11.36 0.55
CA THR A 150 -1.01 -11.27 1.74
C THR A 150 -0.69 -9.80 1.97
N HIS A 151 -0.57 -9.39 3.22
CA HIS A 151 -0.19 -8.02 3.53
C HIS A 151 1.30 -7.77 3.23
N ASN A 152 2.15 -8.78 3.44
CA ASN A 152 3.62 -8.69 3.38
C ASN A 152 4.28 -7.67 4.32
N ASP A 153 3.52 -7.08 5.24
CA ASP A 153 4.07 -6.29 6.36
C ASP A 153 3.07 -6.18 7.51
N LEU A 154 2.38 -7.28 7.83
CA LEU A 154 1.52 -7.30 9.00
C LEU A 154 2.39 -7.51 10.25
N VAL A 155 2.63 -6.38 10.93
CA VAL A 155 3.49 -6.22 12.12
C VAL A 155 2.82 -5.21 13.08
N PRO A 156 3.13 -5.23 14.39
CA PRO A 156 2.49 -4.35 15.36
C PRO A 156 2.52 -2.85 15.00
N ARG A 157 3.58 -2.33 14.37
CA ARG A 157 3.64 -0.92 13.94
C ARG A 157 2.64 -0.54 12.84
N ASN A 158 2.10 -1.53 12.13
CA ASN A 158 1.13 -1.36 11.03
C ASN A 158 -0.31 -1.73 11.44
N VAL A 159 -0.54 -1.97 12.74
CA VAL A 159 -1.86 -2.21 13.32
C VAL A 159 -2.21 -1.03 14.19
N LEU A 160 -3.32 -0.35 13.93
CA LEU A 160 -3.82 0.74 14.76
C LEU A 160 -4.87 0.23 15.74
N VAL A 161 -4.79 0.66 17.00
CA VAL A 161 -5.73 0.23 18.05
C VAL A 161 -6.48 1.41 18.65
N ASP A 162 -7.77 1.21 18.93
CA ASP A 162 -8.60 2.21 19.62
C ASP A 162 -8.26 2.27 21.12
N ASN A 163 -8.90 3.20 21.84
CA ASN A 163 -8.71 3.37 23.29
C ASN A 163 -9.15 2.15 24.12
N ASN A 164 -9.88 1.20 23.53
CA ASN A 164 -10.30 -0.04 24.17
C ASN A 164 -9.37 -1.22 23.83
N GLY A 165 -8.32 -0.98 23.05
CA GLY A 165 -7.39 -2.02 22.60
C GLY A 165 -7.92 -2.89 21.47
N ASN A 166 -9.00 -2.48 20.79
CA ASN A 166 -9.48 -3.17 19.59
C ASN A 166 -8.73 -2.69 18.36
N ILE A 167 -8.49 -3.59 17.39
CA ILE A 167 -7.91 -3.20 16.10
C ILE A 167 -8.92 -2.32 15.36
N SER A 168 -8.53 -1.05 15.17
CA SER A 168 -9.34 -0.06 14.47
C SER A 168 -9.02 0.01 12.99
N CYS A 169 -7.77 -0.28 12.60
CA CYS A 169 -7.32 -0.22 11.22
C CYS A 169 -6.01 -0.97 11.00
N ILE A 170 -5.82 -1.50 9.79
CA ILE A 170 -4.56 -2.02 9.28
C ILE A 170 -4.03 -1.06 8.24
N ILE A 171 -2.76 -0.66 8.36
CA ILE A 171 -2.13 0.33 7.50
C ILE A 171 -0.91 -0.25 6.78
N ASP A 172 -0.35 0.56 5.89
CA ASP A 172 0.86 0.22 5.12
C ASP A 172 0.70 -0.94 4.13
N TRP A 173 -0.33 -0.84 3.30
CA TRP A 173 -0.69 -1.82 2.25
C TRP A 173 0.23 -1.82 1.01
N ASP A 174 1.25 -0.96 1.00
CA ASP A 174 2.19 -0.79 -0.11
C ASP A 174 2.86 -2.11 -0.57
N PRO A 175 3.24 -3.05 0.33
CA PRO A 175 3.82 -4.33 -0.06
C PRO A 175 2.78 -5.42 -0.29
N CYS A 176 1.47 -5.14 -0.22
CA CYS A 176 0.43 -6.15 -0.41
C CYS A 176 0.49 -6.76 -1.81
N THR A 177 0.52 -8.09 -1.89
CA THR A 177 0.57 -8.84 -3.15
C THR A 177 -0.43 -9.98 -3.16
N PRO A 178 -0.67 -10.59 -4.33
CA PRO A 178 -1.29 -11.91 -4.38
C PRO A 178 -0.58 -12.90 -3.45
N ARG A 179 -1.37 -13.75 -2.79
CA ARG A 179 -0.91 -14.70 -1.77
C ARG A 179 0.19 -15.62 -2.28
N HIS A 180 0.06 -16.14 -3.50
CA HIS A 180 1.03 -17.06 -4.11
C HIS A 180 2.38 -16.41 -4.43
N THR A 181 2.43 -15.08 -4.55
CA THR A 181 3.69 -14.32 -4.72
C THR A 181 4.22 -13.75 -3.40
N GLY A 182 3.48 -13.96 -2.31
CA GLY A 182 3.74 -13.38 -1.01
C GLY A 182 5.06 -13.83 -0.40
N GLY A 183 5.88 -12.86 0.03
CA GLY A 183 7.12 -13.11 0.76
C GLY A 183 6.94 -13.14 2.28
N GLU A 184 5.77 -12.76 2.80
CA GLU A 184 5.50 -12.56 4.23
C GLU A 184 5.96 -13.74 5.09
N TYR A 185 5.59 -14.95 4.67
CA TYR A 185 5.90 -16.19 5.37
C TYR A 185 7.41 -16.50 5.36
N ALA A 186 8.03 -16.48 4.17
CA ALA A 186 9.46 -16.76 4.03
C ALA A 186 10.31 -15.73 4.79
N ARG A 187 9.86 -14.48 4.84
CA ARG A 187 10.48 -13.40 5.61
C ARG A 187 10.35 -13.63 7.11
N LYS A 188 9.17 -13.98 7.62
CA LYS A 188 8.98 -14.26 9.05
C LYS A 188 9.84 -15.43 9.52
N ILE A 189 9.95 -16.52 8.76
CA ILE A 189 10.85 -17.65 9.10
C ILE A 189 12.32 -17.21 9.16
N ARG A 190 12.78 -16.40 8.20
CA ARG A 190 14.16 -15.89 8.18
C ARG A 190 14.44 -14.94 9.33
N ASN A 191 13.48 -14.08 9.66
CA ASN A 191 13.61 -13.05 10.69
C ASN A 191 13.63 -13.61 12.11
N ILE A 192 13.17 -14.84 12.37
CA ILE A 192 13.36 -15.50 13.68
C ILE A 192 14.84 -15.51 14.10
N ARG A 193 15.78 -15.46 13.14
CA ARG A 193 17.23 -15.47 13.40
C ARG A 193 17.81 -14.09 13.72
N ASN A 194 17.09 -13.01 13.39
CA ASN A 194 17.56 -11.65 13.54
C ASN A 194 16.74 -10.99 14.66
N ASN A 195 17.33 -10.80 15.84
CA ASN A 195 16.69 -10.25 17.06
C ASN A 195 16.11 -8.81 16.93
N ALA A 196 15.94 -8.27 15.73
CA ALA A 196 15.38 -6.94 15.45
C ALA A 196 13.88 -7.04 15.09
N MET A 197 13.08 -7.61 15.99
CA MET A 197 11.63 -7.74 15.80
C MET A 197 10.86 -6.79 16.71
N ASP A 198 9.69 -6.34 16.24
CA ASP A 198 8.77 -5.58 17.08
C ASP A 198 8.31 -6.45 18.25
N VAL A 199 8.14 -5.83 19.43
CA VAL A 199 7.69 -6.55 20.64
C VAL A 199 6.37 -7.27 20.36
N GLY A 200 6.33 -8.57 20.65
CA GLY A 200 5.15 -9.40 20.47
C GLY A 200 4.91 -9.93 19.05
N GLU A 201 5.73 -9.57 18.05
CA GLU A 201 5.55 -10.06 16.67
C GLU A 201 5.70 -11.60 16.59
N GLU A 202 6.55 -12.21 17.41
CA GLU A 202 6.75 -13.67 17.43
C GLU A 202 5.49 -14.45 17.82
N ALA A 203 4.58 -13.83 18.59
CA ALA A 203 3.43 -14.50 19.19
C ALA A 203 2.43 -15.02 18.15
N TRP A 204 2.36 -14.39 16.97
CA TRP A 204 1.41 -14.74 15.93
C TRP A 204 2.05 -15.42 14.71
N TYR A 205 3.33 -15.80 14.74
CA TYR A 205 4.02 -16.40 13.59
C TYR A 205 3.32 -17.65 13.07
N HIS A 206 2.87 -18.52 13.98
CA HIS A 206 2.09 -19.71 13.65
C HIS A 206 0.82 -19.43 12.83
N ILE A 207 0.20 -18.25 13.00
CA ILE A 207 -1.00 -17.86 12.25
C ILE A 207 -0.68 -17.79 10.76
N PHE A 208 0.40 -17.09 10.40
CA PHE A 208 0.85 -16.97 9.01
C PHE A 208 1.22 -18.32 8.42
N LEU A 209 1.70 -19.27 9.24
CA LEU A 209 2.04 -20.59 8.73
C LEU A 209 0.83 -21.39 8.26
N ARG A 210 -0.35 -21.20 8.87
CA ARG A 210 -1.58 -21.95 8.51
C ARG A 210 -2.07 -21.65 7.10
N TYR A 211 -1.68 -20.52 6.52
CA TYR A 211 -2.20 -20.04 5.23
C TYR A 211 -1.10 -19.85 4.17
N ALA A 212 0.07 -20.46 4.38
CA ALA A 212 1.25 -20.27 3.56
C ALA A 212 1.31 -21.21 2.34
N TYR A 213 1.90 -20.70 1.26
CA TYR A 213 2.20 -21.46 0.04
C TYR A 213 3.71 -21.53 -0.16
N ASP A 214 4.18 -22.60 -0.76
CA ASP A 214 5.58 -22.79 -1.07
C ASP A 214 5.93 -22.06 -2.37
N ARG A 215 7.21 -22.10 -2.78
CA ARG A 215 7.64 -21.43 -4.02
C ARG A 215 7.07 -22.06 -5.29
N THR A 216 6.48 -23.25 -5.19
CA THR A 216 5.84 -23.96 -6.29
C THR A 216 4.34 -23.64 -6.40
N GLY A 217 3.79 -22.91 -5.42
CA GLY A 217 2.36 -22.60 -5.37
C GLY A 217 1.53 -23.73 -4.77
N GLU A 218 2.18 -24.73 -4.16
CA GLU A 218 1.51 -25.72 -3.33
C GLU A 218 1.29 -25.14 -1.93
N GLU A 219 0.15 -25.43 -1.32
CA GLU A 219 -0.07 -25.09 0.08
C GLU A 219 1.03 -25.78 0.91
N ILE A 220 1.76 -25.02 1.74
CA ILE A 220 2.73 -25.62 2.65
C ILE A 220 1.92 -26.38 3.68
N MET A 221 1.60 -27.64 3.39
CA MET A 221 1.34 -28.65 4.40
C MET A 221 2.67 -28.84 5.11
N ILE A 222 2.78 -28.20 6.27
CA ILE A 222 4.02 -27.79 6.91
C ILE A 222 4.86 -29.01 7.36
N GLU A 223 5.65 -29.58 6.45
CA GLU A 223 6.77 -30.46 6.79
C GLU A 223 8.01 -29.66 7.24
N CYS A 224 8.11 -28.37 6.86
CA CYS A 224 9.22 -27.49 7.24
C CYS A 224 9.25 -27.07 8.73
N SER A 225 8.14 -27.17 9.49
CA SER A 225 8.09 -26.79 10.92
C SER A 225 8.92 -27.70 11.81
N ARG A 226 9.13 -28.97 11.39
CA ARG A 226 9.95 -29.94 12.13
C ARG A 226 11.43 -29.52 12.24
N LEU A 227 11.92 -28.71 11.30
CA LEU A 227 13.32 -28.26 11.27
C LEU A 227 13.55 -26.98 12.08
N HIS A 228 12.51 -26.33 12.61
CA HIS A 228 12.66 -25.08 13.35
C HIS A 228 12.11 -25.21 14.77
N ALA A 229 12.98 -25.37 15.76
CA ALA A 229 12.61 -25.67 17.16
C ALA A 229 11.54 -24.72 17.74
N ARG A 230 11.59 -23.41 17.41
CA ARG A 230 10.55 -22.45 17.82
C ARG A 230 9.20 -22.64 17.13
N LEU A 231 9.17 -23.06 15.87
CA LEU A 231 7.93 -23.36 15.15
C LEU A 231 7.35 -24.71 15.57
N PHE A 232 8.20 -25.67 15.91
CA PHE A 232 7.80 -26.95 16.49
C PHE A 232 7.02 -26.78 17.79
N LEU A 233 7.42 -25.84 18.66
CA LEU A 233 6.67 -25.52 19.88
C LEU A 233 5.28 -24.92 19.61
N GLN A 234 5.11 -24.22 18.48
CA GLN A 234 3.84 -23.65 18.06
C GLN A 234 3.00 -24.64 17.21
N TRP A 235 3.55 -25.80 16.88
CA TRP A 235 2.93 -26.80 16.00
C TRP A 235 1.56 -27.31 16.45
N PRO A 236 1.33 -27.60 17.75
CA PRO A 236 0.00 -28.02 18.22
C PRO A 236 -1.09 -26.97 17.94
N LEU A 237 -0.74 -25.68 17.89
CA LEU A 237 -1.67 -24.60 17.54
C LEU A 237 -2.03 -24.59 16.06
N VAL A 238 -1.13 -25.08 15.20
CA VAL A 238 -1.38 -25.20 13.76
C VAL A 238 -2.30 -26.39 13.46
N GLN A 239 -2.09 -27.54 14.09
CA GLN A 239 -2.83 -28.79 13.82
C GLN A 239 -4.23 -28.89 14.47
N SER A 240 -4.71 -27.89 15.20
CA SER A 240 -6.02 -27.96 15.84
C SER A 240 -7.14 -28.26 14.81
N LYS A 241 -8.17 -29.05 15.18
CA LYS A 241 -9.31 -29.38 14.29
C LYS A 241 -9.99 -28.14 13.70
N ALA A 242 -9.93 -27.00 14.39
CA ALA A 242 -10.42 -25.71 13.89
C ALA A 242 -9.63 -25.20 12.68
N SER A 243 -8.35 -25.55 12.55
CA SER A 243 -7.50 -25.22 11.40
C SER A 243 -7.74 -26.14 10.20
N GLN A 244 -8.07 -27.41 10.42
CA GLN A 244 -8.24 -28.41 9.36
C GLN A 244 -9.58 -28.33 8.62
N LEU A 245 -10.61 -27.75 9.24
CA LEU A 245 -11.90 -27.50 8.58
C LEU A 245 -11.86 -26.32 7.58
N VAL A 246 -10.74 -25.60 7.51
CA VAL A 246 -10.60 -24.32 6.77
C VAL A 246 -9.85 -24.48 5.45
N SER A 247 -9.20 -25.62 5.20
CA SER A 247 -8.30 -25.86 4.05
C SER A 247 -8.99 -26.55 2.86
N THR A 248 -10.28 -26.31 2.60
CA THR A 248 -10.83 -26.71 1.30
C THR A 248 -10.32 -25.74 0.23
N PRO A 249 -9.68 -26.22 -0.86
CA PRO A 249 -9.15 -25.34 -1.88
C PRO A 249 -10.29 -24.58 -2.54
N ILE A 250 -10.31 -23.27 -2.34
CA ILE A 250 -11.24 -22.38 -3.04
C ILE A 250 -10.69 -22.21 -4.45
N ILE A 251 -11.35 -22.84 -5.42
CA ILE A 251 -11.12 -22.59 -6.84
C ILE A 251 -11.56 -21.14 -7.11
N ASP A 252 -10.62 -20.22 -7.35
CA ASP A 252 -10.94 -18.84 -7.72
C ASP A 252 -11.40 -18.80 -9.19
N PRO A 253 -12.68 -18.53 -9.48
CA PRO A 253 -13.17 -18.45 -10.85
C PRO A 253 -12.56 -17.28 -11.64
N ARG A 254 -11.89 -16.31 -11.00
CA ARG A 254 -11.25 -15.15 -11.65
C ARG A 254 -9.85 -15.45 -12.20
N ASN A 255 -9.27 -16.61 -11.87
CA ASN A 255 -8.02 -17.07 -12.49
C ASN A 255 -8.22 -17.63 -13.90
N GLN A 256 -9.46 -17.69 -14.40
CA GLN A 256 -9.76 -17.99 -15.80
C GLN A 256 -10.13 -16.68 -16.52
N SER A 257 -9.19 -16.16 -17.30
CA SER A 257 -9.39 -15.16 -18.37
C SER A 257 -9.83 -13.73 -17.98
N PHE A 258 -8.86 -12.85 -17.66
CA PHE A 258 -8.97 -11.43 -18.00
C PHE A 258 -8.50 -11.21 -19.45
N SER A 259 -9.36 -11.60 -20.40
CA SER A 259 -9.23 -11.25 -21.81
C SER A 259 -9.91 -9.89 -22.06
N ARG A 260 -9.11 -8.91 -22.48
CA ARG A 260 -9.48 -7.70 -23.24
C ARG A 260 -10.71 -6.91 -22.76
N GLN A 261 -10.49 -5.92 -21.90
CA GLN A 261 -11.34 -4.72 -21.93
C GLN A 261 -10.99 -3.90 -23.16
N LYS A 262 -11.97 -3.73 -24.05
CA LYS A 262 -11.94 -2.84 -25.21
C LYS A 262 -11.77 -1.41 -24.72
N ILE A 263 -10.73 -0.75 -25.21
CA ILE A 263 -10.58 0.71 -25.14
C ILE A 263 -11.69 1.31 -26.01
N CYS A 264 -12.52 2.18 -25.43
CA CYS A 264 -13.47 2.98 -26.20
C CYS A 264 -12.70 3.90 -27.17
N PRO A 265 -13.05 3.96 -28.46
CA PRO A 265 -12.43 4.92 -29.36
C PRO A 265 -12.90 6.33 -28.98
N ILE A 266 -11.95 7.21 -28.73
CA ILE A 266 -12.16 8.65 -28.63
C ILE A 266 -12.57 9.14 -30.02
N THR A 267 -13.79 9.65 -30.16
CA THR A 267 -14.22 10.40 -31.35
C THR A 267 -13.39 11.68 -31.46
N PRO A 268 -12.79 11.97 -32.62
CA PRO A 268 -12.14 13.26 -32.84
C PRO A 268 -13.21 14.34 -33.04
N GLU A 269 -13.07 15.46 -32.33
CA GLU A 269 -13.86 16.67 -32.58
C GLU A 269 -13.55 17.24 -33.98
N PRO A 270 -14.54 17.81 -34.68
CA PRO A 270 -14.30 18.47 -35.96
C PRO A 270 -13.72 19.87 -35.76
N VAL A 271 -12.63 20.12 -36.49
CA VAL A 271 -12.05 21.45 -36.74
C VAL A 271 -12.79 22.13 -37.89
N TYR A 272 -12.75 23.48 -37.90
CA TYR A 272 -13.21 24.48 -38.89
C TYR A 272 -14.57 25.16 -38.52
N ALA A 273 -14.75 26.49 -38.58
CA ALA A 273 -13.93 27.60 -39.07
C ALA A 273 -14.40 28.96 -38.49
N THR A 274 -13.43 29.89 -38.41
CA THR A 274 -13.48 31.36 -38.42
C THR A 274 -14.81 32.11 -38.58
N PHE A 275 -14.99 33.18 -37.79
CA PHE A 275 -15.40 34.50 -38.30
C PHE A 275 -14.79 35.66 -37.49
N ASN A 276 -14.51 36.74 -38.22
CA ASN A 276 -13.70 37.91 -37.88
C ASN A 276 -14.46 39.05 -37.17
N SER A 277 -13.65 39.98 -36.63
CA SER A 277 -13.92 41.37 -36.20
C SER A 277 -14.52 41.53 -34.80
N MET A 278 -14.09 42.48 -33.96
CA MET A 278 -13.67 43.85 -34.25
C MET A 278 -12.80 44.37 -33.09
N ARG A 279 -11.73 45.11 -33.41
CA ARG A 279 -10.96 45.94 -32.45
C ARG A 279 -11.80 47.15 -32.04
N ILE A 280 -11.77 47.55 -30.77
CA ILE A 280 -11.62 48.95 -30.34
C ILE A 280 -10.73 48.99 -29.10
N SER A 281 -9.80 49.94 -29.13
CA SER A 281 -8.71 50.28 -28.24
C SER A 281 -9.12 50.90 -26.88
N ASP A 282 -8.23 50.69 -25.90
CA ASP A 282 -7.91 51.48 -24.68
C ASP A 282 -8.11 53.02 -24.80
N PRO A 283 -8.23 53.83 -23.71
CA PRO A 283 -7.40 53.72 -22.49
C PRO A 283 -7.97 54.19 -21.12
N ALA A 284 -7.13 53.97 -20.11
CA ALA A 284 -7.04 54.49 -18.75
C ALA A 284 -7.85 55.75 -18.35
N THR A 285 -8.40 55.71 -17.13
CA THR A 285 -8.65 56.91 -16.31
C THR A 285 -8.32 56.65 -14.84
N THR A 286 -7.23 57.27 -14.40
CA THR A 286 -6.94 57.70 -13.03
C THR A 286 -7.95 58.77 -12.60
N LYS A 287 -8.44 58.74 -11.35
CA LYS A 287 -8.84 59.98 -10.62
C LYS A 287 -8.92 59.75 -9.11
N CYS A 288 -8.22 60.62 -8.40
CA CYS A 288 -8.29 60.87 -6.95
C CYS A 288 -9.40 61.88 -6.59
N ASN A 289 -9.66 61.99 -5.28
CA ASN A 289 -10.45 62.98 -4.49
C ASN A 289 -11.96 62.68 -4.39
N GLY A 290 -12.65 62.74 -3.24
CA GLY A 290 -12.46 63.05 -1.80
C GLY A 290 -13.81 62.71 -1.12
N PRO A 291 -14.19 63.17 0.10
CA PRO A 291 -13.57 64.12 1.02
C PRO A 291 -12.78 63.48 2.19
#